data_AF-A0A353VTZ5-F1
#
_entry.id   AF-A0A353VTZ5-F1
#
_cell.length_a   1.000
_cell.length_b   1.000
_cell.length_c   1.000
_cell.angle_alpha   90.00
_cell.angle_beta   90.00
_cell.angle_gamma   90.00
#
_symmetry.space_group_name_H-M   'P 1'
#
loop_
_entity.id
_entity.type
_entity.pdbx_description
1 polymer ?
#
loop_
_entity_poly.entity_id
_entity_poly.type
_entity_poly.pdbx_seq_one_letter_code
_entity_poly.pdbx_strand_id
1 'polypeptide(L)'
;MKNLILRICLALVCLAAFSTGAKAQFREEAFSQTYNDPSDTTGTARDSVDKMWSFREFFRGVSHKDTTLRIGTMFAGSTVFIGAEQIYNKQYWKLPLVYGGIGTTLGLGIHYNSKYKHSKKGYDIAMALDPNMEYELDTRSKDMAKYMFASAGFIYWATLMDGVVNYKRDVKNQPGKATIYSILLPGLGQAYNGEYWKIPIYWGMMIGSYHFYALNSKNYKRFKRIHNEATNPDGGYTGTIPAERALYFRNVYRRYRDYSVVAIVGSYLLQVIDANVFAYMQDFEMNDDLTLKVTPTIISPYNEYIPQYNEYAIASPARSVPPMSFGMGAFGDNAIGIKVGLRF
;
A
#
# COMPACT_ATOMS: atom_id res chain seq x y z
N MET A 1 -31.78 -14.22 16.03
CA MET A 1 -32.29 -14.11 14.63
C MET A 1 -32.16 -12.71 14.05
N LYS A 2 -32.61 -11.63 14.73
CA LYS A 2 -32.48 -10.23 14.24
C LYS A 2 -31.05 -9.82 13.80
N ASN A 3 -30.02 -10.19 14.57
CA ASN A 3 -28.62 -9.86 14.23
C ASN A 3 -28.06 -10.64 13.04
N LEU A 4 -28.61 -11.80 12.71
CA LEU A 4 -28.20 -12.60 11.56
C LEU A 4 -28.82 -12.02 10.29
N ILE A 5 -30.10 -11.66 10.35
CA ILE A 5 -30.84 -11.01 9.26
C ILE A 5 -30.19 -9.67 8.91
N LEU A 6 -29.86 -8.84 9.91
CA LEU A 6 -29.18 -7.56 9.67
C LEU A 6 -27.82 -7.74 8.96
N ARG A 7 -27.04 -8.76 9.35
CA ARG A 7 -25.75 -9.07 8.72
C ARG A 7 -25.89 -9.59 7.29
N ILE A 8 -26.92 -10.39 7.02
CA ILE A 8 -27.23 -10.90 5.68
C ILE A 8 -27.71 -9.75 4.79
N CYS A 9 -28.58 -8.86 5.30
CA CYS A 9 -29.02 -7.67 4.59
C CYS A 9 -27.85 -6.72 4.29
N LEU A 10 -26.94 -6.49 5.24
CA LEU A 10 -25.74 -5.68 5.01
C LEU A 10 -24.82 -6.30 3.94
N ALA A 11 -24.62 -7.62 3.98
CA ALA A 11 -23.83 -8.34 2.97
C ALA A 11 -24.48 -8.27 1.58
N LEU A 12 -25.81 -8.40 1.50
CA LEU A 12 -26.56 -8.29 0.24
C LEU A 12 -26.56 -6.87 -0.31
N VAL A 13 -26.63 -5.84 0.55
CA VAL A 13 -26.49 -4.43 0.14
C VAL A 13 -25.08 -4.15 -0.38
N CYS A 14 -24.04 -4.68 0.27
CA CYS A 14 -22.66 -4.57 -0.22
C CYS A 14 -22.45 -5.29 -1.57
N LEU A 15 -23.08 -6.45 -1.78
CA LEU A 15 -23.03 -7.20 -3.04
C LEU A 15 -23.83 -6.51 -4.16
N ALA A 16 -25.01 -5.97 -3.86
CA ALA A 16 -25.84 -5.27 -4.83
C ALA A 16 -25.24 -3.91 -5.24
N ALA A 17 -24.59 -3.20 -4.32
CA ALA A 17 -23.85 -1.97 -4.60
C ALA A 17 -22.65 -2.20 -5.53
N PHE A 18 -22.10 -3.43 -5.57
CA PHE A 18 -21.01 -3.79 -6.46
C PHE A 18 -21.47 -4.07 -7.91
N SER A 19 -22.74 -4.42 -8.10
CA SER A 19 -23.25 -4.95 -9.38
C SER A 19 -23.77 -3.88 -10.34
N THR A 20 -24.28 -2.74 -9.86
CA THR A 20 -24.98 -1.76 -10.74
C THR A 20 -24.07 -0.64 -11.27
N GLY A 21 -22.79 -0.65 -10.91
CA GLY A 21 -21.80 0.34 -11.36
C GLY A 21 -20.56 -0.24 -12.06
N ALA A 22 -20.48 -1.57 -12.21
CA ALA A 22 -19.37 -2.25 -12.88
C ALA A 22 -19.47 -2.11 -14.41
N LYS A 23 -19.41 -0.87 -14.93
CA LYS A 23 -18.73 -0.68 -16.21
C LYS A 23 -17.30 -1.15 -15.97
N ALA A 24 -16.80 -2.02 -16.84
CA ALA A 24 -15.41 -2.43 -16.76
C ALA A 24 -14.55 -1.16 -16.83
N GLN A 25 -14.06 -0.70 -15.67
CA GLN A 25 -13.27 0.53 -15.53
C GLN A 25 -11.82 0.23 -15.93
N PHE A 26 -11.66 -0.43 -17.08
CA PHE A 26 -10.46 -0.29 -17.87
C PHE A 26 -10.45 1.17 -18.29
N ARG A 27 -9.40 1.90 -17.93
CA ARG A 27 -9.21 3.29 -18.34
C ARG A 27 -9.35 3.35 -19.86
N GLU A 28 -10.21 4.22 -20.38
CA GLU A 28 -10.35 4.42 -21.84
C GLU A 28 -9.09 5.07 -22.43
N GLU A 29 -8.32 5.78 -21.59
CA GLU A 29 -7.00 6.30 -21.92
C GLU A 29 -5.94 5.65 -21.01
N ALA A 30 -5.22 4.69 -21.57
CA ALA A 30 -3.95 4.27 -21.03
C ALA A 30 -2.97 5.44 -21.25
N PHE A 31 -2.55 6.10 -20.17
CA PHE A 31 -1.48 7.11 -20.19
C PHE A 31 -1.82 8.45 -20.88
N SER A 32 -1.91 9.52 -20.09
CA SER A 32 -1.95 10.87 -20.66
C SER A 32 -0.52 11.30 -20.97
N GLN A 33 -0.21 11.53 -22.25
CA GLN A 33 1.07 12.11 -22.69
C GLN A 33 1.32 13.41 -21.91
N THR A 34 2.37 13.42 -21.10
CA THR A 34 2.95 14.65 -20.59
C THR A 34 4.31 14.74 -21.27
N TYR A 35 4.36 15.44 -22.41
CA TYR A 35 5.62 15.72 -23.07
C TYR A 35 6.53 16.44 -22.07
N ASN A 36 7.61 15.78 -21.63
CA ASN A 36 8.69 16.47 -20.93
C ASN A 36 9.30 17.46 -21.92
N ASP A 37 9.18 18.75 -21.64
CA ASP A 37 9.86 19.79 -22.39
C ASP A 37 11.37 19.56 -22.24
N PRO A 38 12.17 19.55 -23.33
CA PRO A 38 13.63 19.41 -23.24
C PRO A 38 14.31 20.51 -22.40
N SER A 39 13.62 21.62 -22.14
CA SER A 39 14.06 22.68 -21.22
C SER A 39 13.67 22.44 -19.76
N ASP A 40 12.87 21.40 -19.48
CA ASP A 40 12.41 21.04 -18.16
C ASP A 40 13.48 20.23 -17.41
N THR A 41 14.29 20.96 -16.65
CA THR A 41 15.26 20.36 -15.72
C THR A 41 14.60 19.61 -14.55
N THR A 42 13.27 19.65 -14.38
CA THR A 42 12.58 18.91 -13.31
C THR A 42 12.45 17.41 -13.59
N GLY A 43 12.61 16.98 -14.86
CA GLY A 43 12.65 15.57 -15.27
C GLY A 43 13.90 14.80 -14.81
N THR A 44 14.86 15.50 -14.19
CA THR A 44 15.98 14.89 -13.46
C THR A 44 15.87 15.19 -11.98
N ALA A 45 14.72 14.90 -11.38
CA ALA A 45 14.76 14.44 -10.00
C ALA A 45 15.60 13.16 -9.99
N ARG A 46 16.93 13.31 -9.88
CA ARG A 46 17.85 12.30 -9.37
C ARG A 46 17.31 11.91 -8.00
N ASP A 47 16.30 11.06 -7.98
CA ASP A 47 15.78 10.46 -6.78
C ASP A 47 16.83 9.44 -6.38
N SER A 48 17.87 9.98 -5.73
CA SER A 48 18.98 9.20 -5.22
C SER A 48 18.39 8.14 -4.31
N VAL A 49 18.47 6.91 -4.78
CA VAL A 49 18.22 5.66 -4.06
C VAL A 49 19.07 5.60 -2.77
N ASP A 50 20.04 6.51 -2.60
CA ASP A 50 21.10 6.51 -1.60
C ASP A 50 20.73 7.00 -0.19
N LYS A 51 19.54 7.55 0.06
CA LYS A 51 19.15 7.96 1.43
C LYS A 51 17.77 7.47 1.79
N MET A 52 17.76 6.35 2.53
CA MET A 52 16.56 5.71 3.04
C MET A 52 15.87 6.55 4.13
N TRP A 53 16.61 7.41 4.85
CA TRP A 53 16.07 8.41 5.79
C TRP A 53 17.16 9.35 6.36
N SER A 54 16.84 10.62 6.63
CA SER A 54 17.76 11.55 7.31
C SER A 54 17.05 12.55 8.22
N PHE A 55 17.39 12.54 9.52
CA PHE A 55 16.92 13.56 10.48
C PHE A 55 17.27 14.98 10.06
N ARG A 56 18.46 15.19 9.48
CA ARG A 56 18.91 16.52 9.04
C ARG A 56 18.00 17.04 7.94
N GLU A 57 17.66 16.20 6.97
CA GLU A 57 16.74 16.54 5.88
C GLU A 57 15.35 16.84 6.44
N PHE A 58 14.83 15.97 7.31
CA PHE A 58 13.55 16.15 7.99
C PHE A 58 13.45 17.51 8.69
N PHE A 59 14.38 17.82 9.60
CA PHE A 59 14.34 19.08 10.34
C PHE A 59 14.61 20.31 9.46
N ARG A 60 15.43 20.20 8.40
CA ARG A 60 15.61 21.29 7.42
C ARG A 60 14.33 21.56 6.64
N GLY A 61 13.62 20.50 6.23
CA GLY A 61 12.33 20.60 5.56
C GLY A 61 11.26 21.20 6.46
N VAL A 62 11.08 20.67 7.67
CA VAL A 62 10.11 21.18 8.66
C VAL A 62 10.42 22.64 9.06
N SER A 63 11.70 23.03 9.10
CA SER A 63 12.10 24.43 9.34
C SER A 63 12.04 25.32 8.09
N HIS A 64 11.55 24.83 6.95
CA HIS A 64 11.45 25.55 5.68
C HIS A 64 12.80 26.07 5.14
N LYS A 65 13.92 25.52 5.62
CA LYS A 65 15.26 25.82 5.10
C LYS A 65 15.55 25.10 3.78
N ASP A 66 14.75 24.08 3.48
CA ASP A 66 14.82 23.28 2.28
C ASP A 66 13.39 22.90 1.85
N THR A 67 13.01 23.19 0.61
CA THR A 67 11.67 22.87 0.07
C THR A 67 11.65 21.54 -0.67
N THR A 68 12.76 20.80 -0.70
CA THR A 68 12.91 19.54 -1.44
C THR A 68 12.67 18.29 -0.60
N LEU A 69 12.10 18.44 0.60
CA LEU A 69 11.86 17.33 1.54
C LEU A 69 11.05 16.23 0.87
N ARG A 70 11.57 14.99 0.88
CA ARG A 70 10.86 13.82 0.36
C ARG A 70 9.65 13.49 1.22
N ILE A 71 8.55 13.12 0.57
CA ILE A 71 7.30 12.74 1.25
C ILE A 71 7.51 11.57 2.24
N GLY A 72 8.37 10.60 1.89
CA GLY A 72 8.72 9.49 2.78
C GLY A 72 9.45 9.96 4.05
N THR A 73 10.40 10.88 3.92
CA THR A 73 11.13 11.47 5.06
C THR A 73 10.21 12.31 5.93
N MET A 74 9.32 13.10 5.31
CA MET A 74 8.30 13.89 6.01
C MET A 74 7.37 12.98 6.82
N PHE A 75 6.80 11.95 6.18
CA PHE A 75 5.89 11.01 6.81
C PHE A 75 6.57 10.24 7.96
N ALA A 76 7.72 9.64 7.69
CA ALA A 76 8.47 8.89 8.70
C ALA A 76 8.83 9.75 9.92
N GLY A 77 9.29 10.99 9.71
CA GLY A 77 9.56 11.89 10.83
C GLY A 77 8.28 12.28 11.58
N SER A 78 7.17 12.46 10.89
CA SER A 78 5.87 12.82 11.51
C SER A 78 5.25 11.69 12.32
N THR A 79 5.61 10.42 12.05
CA THR A 79 5.21 9.30 12.92
C THR A 79 5.80 9.39 14.34
N VAL A 80 6.91 10.12 14.49
CA VAL A 80 7.57 10.35 15.79
C VAL A 80 7.23 11.74 16.30
N PHE A 81 7.32 12.74 15.43
CA PHE A 81 7.05 14.14 15.74
C PHE A 81 5.65 14.52 15.25
N ILE A 82 4.65 14.16 16.04
CA ILE A 82 3.24 14.50 15.78
C ILE A 82 3.14 16.00 15.48
N GLY A 83 2.49 16.37 14.37
CA GLY A 83 2.35 17.78 13.96
C GLY A 83 3.41 18.29 12.98
N ALA A 84 4.49 17.54 12.73
CA ALA A 84 5.57 17.99 11.85
C ALA A 84 5.12 18.17 10.39
N GLU A 85 4.21 17.34 9.91
CA GLU A 85 3.54 17.48 8.62
C GLU A 85 2.74 18.78 8.49
N GLN A 86 1.99 19.16 9.54
CA GLN A 86 1.24 20.42 9.56
C GLN A 86 2.20 21.62 9.58
N ILE A 87 3.32 21.51 10.28
CA ILE A 87 4.40 22.52 10.26
C ILE A 87 4.96 22.64 8.84
N TYR A 88 5.37 21.54 8.23
CA TYR A 88 5.91 21.51 6.86
C TYR A 88 4.93 22.09 5.83
N ASN A 89 3.64 21.76 5.96
CA ASN A 89 2.58 22.26 5.09
C ASN A 89 2.14 23.70 5.42
N LYS A 90 2.80 24.39 6.38
CA LYS A 90 2.44 25.73 6.89
C LYS A 90 1.02 25.85 7.46
N GLN A 91 0.47 24.75 7.96
CA GLN A 91 -0.86 24.65 8.56
C GLN A 91 -0.81 24.68 10.10
N TYR A 92 -0.07 25.65 10.65
CA TYR A 92 0.17 25.78 12.10
C TYR A 92 -1.11 25.88 12.94
N TRP A 93 -2.17 26.45 12.37
CA TRP A 93 -3.46 26.60 13.03
C TRP A 93 -4.10 25.25 13.42
N LYS A 94 -3.71 24.15 12.77
CA LYS A 94 -4.16 22.79 13.12
C LYS A 94 -3.48 22.25 14.38
N LEU A 95 -2.28 22.75 14.73
CA LEU A 95 -1.49 22.19 15.83
C LEU A 95 -2.23 22.21 17.19
N PRO A 96 -2.89 23.31 17.61
CA PRO A 96 -3.66 23.29 18.85
C PRO A 96 -4.77 22.24 18.88
N LEU A 97 -5.41 21.97 17.73
CA LEU A 97 -6.44 20.93 17.61
C LEU A 97 -5.84 19.52 17.70
N VAL A 98 -4.69 19.31 17.07
CA VAL A 98 -3.97 18.03 17.12
C VAL A 98 -3.49 17.72 18.53
N TYR A 99 -2.70 18.62 19.12
CA TYR A 99 -2.16 18.42 20.46
C TYR A 99 -3.25 18.46 21.54
N GLY A 100 -4.21 19.37 21.42
CA GLY A 100 -5.36 19.44 22.33
C GLY A 100 -6.22 18.18 22.26
N GLY A 101 -6.52 17.69 21.05
CA GLY A 101 -7.31 16.48 20.85
C GLY A 101 -6.62 15.23 21.39
N ILE A 102 -5.36 15.00 21.01
CA ILE A 102 -4.57 13.85 21.49
C ILE A 102 -4.34 13.95 23.00
N GLY A 103 -3.93 15.13 23.50
CA GLY A 103 -3.66 15.35 24.92
C GLY A 103 -4.90 15.12 25.79
N THR A 104 -6.06 15.65 25.36
CA THR A 104 -7.32 15.47 26.08
C THR A 104 -7.76 14.00 26.08
N THR A 105 -7.75 13.34 24.92
CA THR A 105 -8.18 11.94 24.82
C THR A 105 -7.24 10.99 25.55
N LEU A 106 -5.92 11.19 25.46
CA LEU A 106 -4.96 10.42 26.26
C LEU A 106 -5.12 10.68 27.77
N GLY A 107 -5.28 11.94 28.18
CA GLY A 107 -5.47 12.32 29.58
C GLY A 107 -6.71 11.67 30.19
N LEU A 108 -7.85 11.77 29.49
CA LEU A 108 -9.09 11.10 29.89
C LEU A 108 -8.95 9.57 29.88
N GLY A 109 -8.27 9.01 28.88
CA GLY A 109 -8.00 7.56 28.81
C GLY A 109 -7.19 7.07 30.01
N ILE A 110 -6.14 7.78 30.40
CA ILE A 110 -5.33 7.47 31.59
C ILE A 110 -6.18 7.61 32.86
N HIS A 111 -6.97 8.68 32.98
CA HIS A 111 -7.85 8.90 34.13
C HIS A 111 -8.85 7.76 34.32
N TYR A 112 -9.63 7.41 33.29
CA TYR A 112 -10.61 6.33 33.37
C TYR A 112 -9.95 4.96 33.55
N ASN A 113 -8.79 4.73 32.95
CA ASN A 113 -8.04 3.48 33.15
C ASN A 113 -7.52 3.35 34.59
N SER A 114 -7.05 4.44 35.18
CA SER A 114 -6.66 4.48 36.60
C SER A 114 -7.85 4.14 37.50
N LYS A 115 -9.00 4.80 37.27
CA LYS A 115 -10.25 4.53 38.01
C LYS A 115 -10.67 3.06 37.93
N TYR A 116 -10.63 2.46 36.74
CA TYR A 116 -10.91 1.03 36.57
C TYR A 116 -9.90 0.14 37.33
N LYS A 117 -8.60 0.45 37.28
CA LYS A 117 -7.59 -0.31 38.03
C LYS A 117 -7.82 -0.24 39.54
N HIS A 118 -8.23 0.91 40.07
CA HIS A 118 -8.60 1.04 41.48
C HIS A 118 -9.84 0.20 41.83
N SER A 119 -10.91 0.28 41.03
CA SER A 119 -12.11 -0.55 41.22
C SER A 119 -11.80 -2.05 41.15
N LYS A 120 -10.96 -2.46 40.19
CA LYS A 120 -10.54 -3.86 40.02
C LYS A 120 -9.73 -4.36 41.23
N LYS A 121 -8.81 -3.57 41.76
CA LYS A 121 -8.07 -3.96 42.97
C LYS A 121 -9.01 -4.20 44.16
N GLY A 122 -10.01 -3.34 44.35
CA GLY A 122 -11.02 -3.53 45.38
C GLY A 122 -11.83 -4.81 45.17
N TYR A 123 -12.26 -5.07 43.93
CA TYR A 123 -12.94 -6.32 43.57
C TYR A 123 -12.08 -7.56 43.85
N ASP A 124 -10.80 -7.54 43.42
CA ASP A 124 -9.88 -8.67 43.61
C ASP A 124 -9.64 -8.95 45.11
N ILE A 125 -9.60 -7.92 45.96
CA ILE A 125 -9.48 -8.04 47.42
C ILE A 125 -10.77 -8.57 48.04
N ALA A 126 -11.94 -8.03 47.65
CA ALA A 126 -13.23 -8.46 48.17
C ALA A 126 -13.51 -9.93 47.84
N MET A 127 -13.26 -10.33 46.59
CA MET A 127 -13.41 -11.71 46.11
C MET A 127 -12.47 -12.68 46.84
N ALA A 128 -11.30 -12.22 47.31
CA ALA A 128 -10.37 -13.04 48.08
C ALA A 128 -10.77 -13.21 49.55
N LEU A 129 -11.53 -12.26 50.12
CA LEU A 129 -11.99 -12.29 51.51
C LEU A 129 -13.28 -13.09 51.65
N ASP A 130 -14.27 -12.82 50.81
CA ASP A 130 -15.54 -13.55 50.79
C ASP A 130 -16.00 -13.75 49.32
N PRO A 131 -15.95 -14.99 48.81
CA PRO A 131 -16.40 -15.31 47.46
C PRO A 131 -17.89 -15.01 47.19
N ASN A 132 -18.71 -14.85 48.24
CA ASN A 132 -20.14 -14.59 48.12
C ASN A 132 -20.48 -13.08 48.22
N MET A 133 -19.49 -12.21 48.42
CA MET A 133 -19.69 -10.76 48.53
C MET A 133 -19.94 -10.14 47.15
N GLU A 134 -21.06 -9.43 47.01
CA GLU A 134 -21.41 -8.73 45.78
C GLU A 134 -20.64 -7.39 45.69
N TYR A 135 -19.61 -7.35 44.84
CA TYR A 135 -18.84 -6.14 44.56
C TYR A 135 -18.99 -5.73 43.09
N GLU A 136 -19.47 -4.52 42.84
CA GLU A 136 -19.69 -4.02 41.48
C GLU A 136 -18.36 -3.55 40.84
N LEU A 137 -17.93 -4.24 39.77
CA LEU A 137 -16.77 -3.84 38.99
C LEU A 137 -17.15 -2.74 37.98
N ASP A 138 -16.46 -1.60 38.03
CA ASP A 138 -16.71 -0.46 37.12
C ASP A 138 -16.24 -0.75 35.69
N THR A 139 -17.06 -1.48 34.95
CA THR A 139 -16.80 -1.85 33.56
C THR A 139 -16.98 -0.65 32.62
N ARG A 140 -17.77 0.36 33.02
CA ARG A 140 -17.98 1.59 32.25
C ARG A 140 -16.70 2.40 32.12
N SER A 141 -15.95 2.57 33.19
CA SER A 141 -14.64 3.26 33.14
C SER A 141 -13.64 2.53 32.25
N LYS A 142 -13.67 1.18 32.24
CA LYS A 142 -12.85 0.38 31.33
C LYS A 142 -13.18 0.66 29.87
N ASP A 143 -14.47 0.68 29.52
CA ASP A 143 -14.91 0.93 28.14
C ASP A 143 -14.64 2.36 27.72
N MET A 144 -14.88 3.34 28.61
CA MET A 144 -14.54 4.73 28.36
C MET A 144 -13.04 4.90 28.09
N ALA A 145 -12.17 4.27 28.89
CA ALA A 145 -10.73 4.30 28.65
C ALA A 145 -10.36 3.74 27.27
N LYS A 146 -10.97 2.62 26.85
CA LYS A 146 -10.73 2.05 25.51
C LYS A 146 -11.12 3.02 24.40
N TYR A 147 -12.29 3.66 24.50
CA TYR A 147 -12.74 4.62 23.51
C TYR A 147 -11.83 5.84 23.46
N MET A 148 -11.42 6.37 24.62
CA MET A 148 -10.50 7.52 24.68
C MET A 148 -9.13 7.20 24.07
N PHE A 149 -8.54 6.03 24.35
CA PHE A 149 -7.29 5.62 23.70
C PHE A 149 -7.47 5.37 22.20
N ALA A 150 -8.59 4.77 21.79
CA ALA A 150 -8.91 4.59 20.38
C ALA A 150 -9.08 5.94 19.65
N SER A 151 -9.73 6.92 20.28
CA SER A 151 -9.87 8.28 19.76
C SER A 151 -8.51 8.96 19.61
N ALA A 152 -7.60 8.82 20.58
CA ALA A 152 -6.24 9.34 20.48
C ALA A 152 -5.51 8.74 19.27
N GLY A 153 -5.58 7.42 19.10
CA GLY A 153 -5.00 6.73 17.95
C GLY A 153 -5.62 7.15 16.62
N PHE A 154 -6.93 7.36 16.58
CA PHE A 154 -7.63 7.84 15.39
C PHE A 154 -7.24 9.26 15.03
N ILE A 155 -7.15 10.17 16.00
CA ILE A 155 -6.69 11.55 15.77
C ILE A 155 -5.26 11.52 15.22
N TYR A 156 -4.37 10.76 15.85
CA TYR A 156 -3.00 10.59 15.36
C TYR A 156 -2.96 10.09 13.90
N TRP A 157 -3.69 9.02 13.58
CA TRP A 157 -3.80 8.51 12.21
C TRP A 157 -4.37 9.56 11.24
N ALA A 158 -5.42 10.28 11.64
CA ALA A 158 -6.04 11.32 10.82
C ALA A 158 -5.08 12.48 10.56
N THR A 159 -4.21 12.82 11.51
CA THR A 159 -3.19 13.86 11.31
C THR A 159 -2.12 13.46 10.31
N LEU A 160 -1.72 12.18 10.30
CA LEU A 160 -0.81 11.64 9.30
C LEU A 160 -1.45 11.66 7.90
N MET A 161 -2.70 11.22 7.81
CA MET A 161 -3.48 11.27 6.58
C MET A 161 -3.61 12.69 6.03
N ASP A 162 -4.01 13.65 6.89
CA ASP A 162 -4.15 15.05 6.53
C ASP A 162 -2.82 15.66 6.04
N GLY A 163 -1.70 15.33 6.68
CA GLY A 163 -0.39 15.80 6.27
C GLY A 163 0.03 15.30 4.89
N VAL A 164 -0.20 14.02 4.61
CA VAL A 164 0.07 13.40 3.30
C VAL A 164 -0.82 13.99 2.20
N VAL A 165 -2.10 14.23 2.48
CA VAL A 165 -3.04 14.86 1.54
C VAL A 165 -2.59 16.28 1.18
N ASN A 166 -2.18 17.06 2.17
CA ASN A 166 -1.76 18.46 1.97
C ASN A 166 -0.33 18.61 1.46
N TYR A 167 0.45 17.54 1.34
CA TYR A 167 1.80 17.58 0.81
C TYR A 167 1.79 18.04 -0.66
N LYS A 168 2.51 19.12 -0.97
CA LYS A 168 2.62 19.68 -2.32
C LYS A 168 3.99 19.38 -2.90
N ARG A 169 4.01 18.97 -4.16
CA ARG A 169 5.21 18.85 -5.00
C ARG A 169 4.78 19.17 -6.42
N ASP A 170 5.66 19.81 -7.18
CA ASP A 170 5.43 20.27 -8.54
C ASP A 170 5.54 19.14 -9.58
N VAL A 171 5.01 17.96 -9.23
CA VAL A 171 5.02 16.76 -10.09
C VAL A 171 3.62 16.16 -10.03
N LYS A 172 3.06 15.90 -11.22
CA LYS A 172 1.70 15.38 -11.42
C LYS A 172 1.50 14.02 -10.74
N ASN A 173 2.41 13.08 -10.98
CA ASN A 173 2.36 11.74 -10.41
C ASN A 173 3.42 11.57 -9.32
N GLN A 174 3.00 11.09 -8.15
CA GLN A 174 3.88 10.93 -7.00
C GLN A 174 3.79 9.49 -6.48
N PRO A 175 4.67 8.59 -6.94
CA PRO A 175 4.71 7.20 -6.47
C PRO A 175 4.87 7.09 -4.95
N GLY A 176 5.59 8.03 -4.35
CA GLY A 176 5.70 8.15 -2.89
C GLY A 176 4.36 8.42 -2.18
N LYS A 177 3.43 9.19 -2.79
CA LYS A 177 2.08 9.37 -2.24
C LYS A 177 1.27 8.09 -2.30
N ALA A 178 1.27 7.39 -3.45
CA ALA A 178 0.58 6.12 -3.61
C ALA A 178 1.05 5.10 -2.56
N THR A 179 2.36 5.02 -2.35
CA THR A 179 2.98 4.16 -1.34
C THR A 179 2.50 4.50 0.07
N ILE A 180 2.58 5.77 0.48
CA ILE A 180 2.20 6.18 1.84
C ILE A 180 0.70 6.00 2.06
N TYR A 181 -0.13 6.31 1.06
CA TYR A 181 -1.56 6.04 1.14
C TYR A 181 -1.85 4.55 1.35
N SER A 182 -1.22 3.67 0.58
CA SER A 182 -1.36 2.21 0.78
C SER A 182 -0.84 1.73 2.13
N ILE A 183 0.14 2.40 2.73
CA ILE A 183 0.60 2.12 4.10
C ILE A 183 -0.45 2.57 5.13
N LEU A 184 -1.03 3.75 4.95
CA LEU A 184 -1.97 4.31 5.92
C LEU A 184 -3.30 3.56 5.95
N LEU A 185 -3.76 3.07 4.80
CA LEU A 185 -4.91 2.20 4.70
C LEU A 185 -4.83 1.35 3.43
N PRO A 186 -5.02 0.02 3.53
CA PRO A 186 -5.04 -0.86 2.38
C PRO A 186 -6.05 -0.41 1.31
N GLY A 187 -5.60 -0.30 0.06
CA GLY A 187 -6.43 0.14 -1.05
C GLY A 187 -6.39 1.65 -1.35
N LEU A 188 -5.85 2.50 -0.47
CA LEU A 188 -5.81 3.94 -0.76
C LEU A 188 -4.81 4.32 -1.85
N GLY A 189 -3.69 3.61 -1.99
CA GLY A 189 -2.78 3.85 -3.12
C GLY A 189 -3.42 3.46 -4.45
N GLN A 190 -4.20 2.37 -4.47
CA GLN A 190 -5.02 1.98 -5.62
C GLN A 190 -6.08 3.05 -5.92
N ALA A 191 -6.75 3.58 -4.90
CA ALA A 191 -7.71 4.68 -5.06
C ALA A 191 -7.04 5.95 -5.61
N TYR A 192 -5.84 6.30 -5.11
CA TYR A 192 -5.03 7.42 -5.63
C TYR A 192 -4.67 7.22 -7.10
N ASN A 193 -4.34 5.99 -7.49
CA ASN A 193 -4.04 5.62 -8.87
C ASN A 193 -5.28 5.50 -9.77
N GLY A 194 -6.50 5.58 -9.21
CA GLY A 194 -7.75 5.37 -9.94
C GLY A 194 -8.13 3.89 -10.19
N GLU A 195 -7.42 2.93 -9.57
CA GLU A 195 -7.60 1.49 -9.76
C GLU A 195 -8.55 0.87 -8.73
N TYR A 196 -9.77 1.39 -8.63
CA TYR A 196 -10.74 0.97 -7.62
C TYR A 196 -11.11 -0.52 -7.68
N TRP A 197 -11.06 -1.13 -8.86
CA TRP A 197 -11.41 -2.53 -9.07
C TRP A 197 -10.47 -3.51 -8.34
N LYS A 198 -9.23 -3.10 -8.04
CA LYS A 198 -8.28 -3.93 -7.28
C LYS A 198 -8.56 -3.93 -5.77
N ILE A 199 -9.23 -2.91 -5.26
CA ILE A 199 -9.47 -2.72 -3.82
C ILE A 199 -10.21 -3.92 -3.19
N PRO A 200 -11.33 -4.42 -3.76
CA PRO A 200 -12.02 -5.60 -3.21
C PRO A 200 -11.15 -6.86 -3.20
N ILE A 201 -10.22 -7.01 -4.15
CA ILE A 201 -9.33 -8.16 -4.22
C ILE A 201 -8.35 -8.13 -3.04
N TYR A 202 -7.70 -6.99 -2.81
CA TYR A 202 -6.78 -6.82 -1.67
C TYR A 202 -7.48 -6.99 -0.33
N TRP A 203 -8.66 -6.38 -0.17
CA TRP A 203 -9.47 -6.57 1.04
C TRP A 203 -9.94 -8.01 1.19
N GLY A 204 -10.28 -8.69 0.10
CA GLY A 204 -10.63 -10.12 0.10
C GLY A 204 -9.47 -10.99 0.58
N MET A 205 -8.26 -10.76 0.09
CA MET A 205 -7.05 -11.47 0.54
C MET A 205 -6.77 -11.21 2.02
N MET A 206 -6.86 -9.97 2.48
CA MET A 206 -6.62 -9.61 3.88
C MET A 206 -7.67 -10.19 4.82
N ILE A 207 -8.96 -10.03 4.51
CA ILE A 207 -10.06 -10.56 5.30
C ILE A 207 -10.02 -12.09 5.32
N GLY A 208 -9.76 -12.73 4.18
CA GLY A 208 -9.59 -14.18 4.09
C GLY A 208 -8.43 -14.68 4.96
N SER A 209 -7.26 -14.06 4.86
CA SER A 209 -6.09 -14.42 5.66
C SER A 209 -6.34 -14.21 7.16
N TYR A 210 -7.00 -13.11 7.53
CA TYR A 210 -7.40 -12.84 8.92
C TYR A 210 -8.42 -13.86 9.44
N HIS A 211 -9.38 -14.27 8.61
CA HIS A 211 -10.35 -15.30 8.97
C HIS A 211 -9.66 -16.62 9.35
N PHE A 212 -8.72 -17.09 8.52
CA PHE A 212 -7.92 -18.27 8.82
C PHE A 212 -7.06 -18.07 10.06
N TYR A 213 -6.43 -16.91 10.23
CA TYR A 213 -5.69 -16.59 11.45
C TYR A 213 -6.55 -16.73 12.70
N ALA A 214 -7.76 -16.16 12.70
CA ALA A 214 -8.67 -16.17 13.84
C ALA A 214 -9.11 -17.58 14.20
N LEU A 215 -9.49 -18.39 13.19
CA LEU A 215 -9.86 -19.80 13.39
C LEU A 215 -8.71 -20.64 13.94
N ASN A 216 -7.53 -20.54 13.32
CA ASN A 216 -6.35 -21.28 13.75
C ASN A 216 -5.87 -20.84 15.13
N SER A 217 -5.94 -19.54 15.45
CA SER A 217 -5.60 -19.00 16.78
C SER A 217 -6.57 -19.50 17.86
N LYS A 218 -7.87 -19.58 17.57
CA LYS A 218 -8.88 -20.13 18.48
C LYS A 218 -8.61 -21.62 18.75
N ASN A 219 -8.38 -22.42 17.72
CA ASN A 219 -8.08 -23.83 17.87
C ASN A 219 -6.74 -24.07 18.59
N TYR A 220 -5.71 -23.30 18.27
CA TYR A 220 -4.43 -23.32 18.99
C TYR A 220 -4.61 -23.12 20.49
N LYS A 221 -5.38 -22.08 20.91
CA LYS A 221 -5.66 -21.82 22.33
C LYS A 221 -6.44 -22.97 22.98
N ARG A 222 -7.41 -23.55 22.27
CA ARG A 222 -8.19 -24.70 22.74
C ARG A 222 -7.29 -25.90 23.03
N PHE A 223 -6.46 -26.32 22.07
CA PHE A 223 -5.59 -27.49 22.23
C PHE A 223 -4.42 -27.23 23.18
N LYS A 224 -3.94 -25.99 23.29
CA LYS A 224 -2.98 -25.60 24.33
C LYS A 224 -3.57 -25.79 25.72
N ARG A 225 -4.81 -25.35 25.96
CA ARG A 225 -5.49 -25.53 27.24
C ARG A 225 -5.69 -27.01 27.58
N ILE A 226 -6.20 -27.80 26.62
CA ILE A 226 -6.40 -29.24 26.80
C ILE A 226 -5.09 -29.95 27.14
N HIS A 227 -4.01 -29.63 26.42
CA HIS A 227 -2.70 -30.24 26.68
C HIS A 227 -2.20 -29.89 28.08
N ASN A 228 -2.32 -28.62 28.50
CA ASN A 228 -1.93 -28.20 29.84
C ASN A 228 -2.73 -28.93 30.93
N GLU A 229 -4.05 -29.07 30.74
CA GLU A 229 -4.92 -29.80 31.68
C GLU A 229 -4.56 -31.30 31.75
N ALA A 230 -4.27 -31.93 30.60
CA ALA A 230 -3.95 -33.35 30.50
C ALA A 230 -2.53 -33.70 30.99
N THR A 231 -1.63 -32.73 31.14
CA THR A 231 -0.25 -32.92 31.62
C THR A 231 -0.09 -32.53 33.09
N ASN A 232 -1.12 -31.94 33.72
CA ASN A 232 -1.07 -31.58 35.13
C ASN A 232 -1.10 -32.84 36.02
N PRO A 233 -0.07 -33.10 36.86
CA PRO A 233 -0.01 -34.29 37.71
C PRO A 233 -1.16 -34.37 38.73
N ASP A 234 -1.61 -33.22 39.22
CA ASP A 234 -2.69 -33.10 40.21
C ASP A 234 -4.08 -32.95 39.55
N GLY A 235 -4.12 -32.86 38.21
CA GLY A 235 -5.32 -32.59 37.44
C GLY A 235 -6.02 -33.89 37.04
N GLY A 236 -7.18 -34.17 37.62
CA GLY A 236 -8.06 -35.28 37.20
C GLY A 236 -8.69 -35.06 35.82
N TYR A 237 -7.88 -34.89 34.77
CA TYR A 237 -8.35 -34.68 33.41
C TYR A 237 -9.06 -35.94 32.89
N THR A 238 -10.38 -35.87 32.77
CA THR A 238 -11.26 -36.96 32.27
C THR A 238 -11.63 -36.81 30.80
N GLY A 239 -10.96 -35.92 30.06
CA GLY A 239 -11.30 -35.64 28.68
C GLY A 239 -10.85 -36.72 27.69
N THR A 240 -11.58 -36.85 26.58
CA THR A 240 -11.35 -37.88 25.55
C THR A 240 -10.07 -37.71 24.74
N ILE A 241 -9.40 -36.55 24.82
CA ILE A 241 -8.23 -36.23 23.98
C ILE A 241 -6.96 -36.42 24.80
N PRO A 242 -6.12 -37.43 24.49
CA PRO A 242 -4.87 -37.65 25.23
C PRO A 242 -3.87 -36.50 25.01
N ALA A 243 -2.98 -36.31 25.98
CA ALA A 243 -2.01 -35.20 26.00
C ALA A 243 -1.15 -35.12 24.72
N GLU A 244 -0.72 -36.26 24.17
CA GLU A 244 0.06 -36.35 22.93
C GLU A 244 -0.73 -35.90 21.70
N ARG A 245 -2.00 -36.30 21.60
CA ARG A 245 -2.88 -35.87 20.52
C ARG A 245 -3.18 -34.37 20.61
N ALA A 246 -3.41 -33.85 21.82
CA ALA A 246 -3.58 -32.42 22.05
C ALA A 246 -2.31 -31.63 21.67
N LEU A 247 -1.13 -32.17 21.98
CA LEU A 247 0.16 -31.59 21.61
C LEU A 247 0.33 -31.51 20.08
N TYR A 248 -0.01 -32.58 19.36
CA TYR A 248 0.02 -32.62 17.90
C TYR A 248 -0.87 -31.52 17.30
N PHE A 249 -2.16 -31.48 17.68
CA PHE A 249 -3.08 -30.47 17.15
C PHE A 249 -2.67 -29.05 17.52
N ARG A 250 -2.18 -28.82 18.75
CA ARG A 250 -1.61 -27.53 19.15
C ARG A 250 -0.51 -27.09 18.18
N ASN A 251 0.41 -27.98 17.83
CA ASN A 251 1.52 -27.65 16.93
C ASN A 251 1.05 -27.41 15.49
N VAL A 252 0.07 -28.18 15.00
CA VAL A 252 -0.55 -27.98 13.68
C VAL A 252 -1.22 -26.61 13.59
N TYR A 253 -2.12 -26.29 14.54
CA TYR A 253 -2.83 -25.01 14.53
C TYR A 253 -1.91 -23.81 14.80
N ARG A 254 -0.81 -24.00 15.54
CA ARG A 254 0.24 -22.98 15.65
C ARG A 254 0.83 -22.67 14.27
N ARG A 255 1.23 -23.70 13.52
CA ARG A 255 1.81 -23.55 12.18
C ARG A 255 0.86 -22.87 11.21
N TYR A 256 -0.40 -23.27 11.17
CA TYR A 256 -1.41 -22.65 10.30
C TYR A 256 -1.73 -21.20 10.68
N ARG A 257 -1.75 -20.89 11.98
CA ARG A 257 -1.83 -19.50 12.44
C ARG A 257 -0.64 -18.69 11.92
N ASP A 258 0.58 -19.24 12.03
CA ASP A 258 1.79 -18.55 11.60
C ASP A 258 1.80 -18.33 10.07
N TYR A 259 1.37 -19.31 9.27
CA TYR A 259 1.13 -19.12 7.83
C TYR A 259 0.08 -18.06 7.53
N SER A 260 -0.99 -17.99 8.33
CA SER A 260 -2.02 -16.96 8.18
C SER A 260 -1.44 -15.57 8.46
N VAL A 261 -0.52 -15.44 9.44
CA VAL A 261 0.20 -14.17 9.70
C VAL A 261 1.06 -13.79 8.49
N VAL A 262 1.80 -14.75 7.92
CA VAL A 262 2.59 -14.51 6.70
C VAL A 262 1.69 -14.06 5.54
N ALA A 263 0.52 -14.67 5.37
CA ALA A 263 -0.44 -14.26 4.35
C ALA A 263 -1.02 -12.85 4.57
N ILE A 264 -1.31 -12.47 5.82
CA ILE A 264 -1.76 -11.11 6.16
C ILE A 264 -0.66 -10.09 5.84
N VAL A 265 0.58 -10.33 6.30
CA VAL A 265 1.71 -9.42 6.04
C VAL A 265 2.04 -9.38 4.55
N GLY A 266 2.06 -10.53 3.89
CA GLY A 266 2.33 -10.65 2.46
C GLY A 266 1.29 -9.91 1.62
N SER A 267 -0.01 -10.09 1.89
CA SER A 267 -1.07 -9.37 1.18
C SER A 267 -1.02 -7.85 1.44
N TYR A 268 -0.69 -7.43 2.67
CA TYR A 268 -0.49 -6.02 2.99
C TYR A 268 0.70 -5.40 2.25
N LEU A 269 1.86 -6.09 2.19
CA LEU A 269 3.03 -5.59 1.47
C LEU A 269 2.81 -5.61 -0.04
N LEU A 270 2.17 -6.68 -0.56
CA LEU A 270 1.84 -6.81 -1.97
C LEU A 270 1.00 -5.63 -2.46
N GLN A 271 -0.01 -5.21 -1.70
CA GLN A 271 -0.83 -4.07 -2.13
C GLN A 271 -0.10 -2.73 -2.07
N VAL A 272 0.89 -2.57 -1.18
CA VAL A 272 1.76 -1.37 -1.19
C VAL A 272 2.63 -1.37 -2.44
N ILE A 273 3.26 -2.51 -2.74
CA ILE A 273 4.17 -2.66 -3.88
C ILE A 273 3.41 -2.44 -5.19
N ASP A 274 2.24 -3.06 -5.35
CA ASP A 274 1.41 -2.91 -6.55
C ASP A 274 1.00 -1.45 -6.79
N ALA A 275 0.53 -0.75 -5.76
CA ALA A 275 0.19 0.68 -5.88
C ALA A 275 1.41 1.54 -6.26
N ASN A 276 2.57 1.25 -5.67
CA ASN A 276 3.80 1.98 -5.96
C ASN A 276 4.29 1.73 -7.40
N VAL A 277 4.37 0.47 -7.83
CA VAL A 277 4.81 0.09 -9.17
C VAL A 277 3.87 0.68 -10.22
N PHE A 278 2.55 0.59 -10.02
CA PHE A 278 1.60 1.18 -10.94
C PHE A 278 1.78 2.70 -11.04
N ALA A 279 1.98 3.40 -9.92
CA ALA A 279 2.21 4.84 -9.92
C ALA A 279 3.50 5.24 -10.66
N TYR A 280 4.59 4.46 -10.53
CA TYR A 280 5.81 4.68 -11.33
C TYR A 280 5.57 4.44 -12.82
N MET A 281 4.70 3.50 -13.16
CA MET A 281 4.45 3.15 -14.55
C MET A 281 3.49 4.11 -15.27
N GLN A 282 2.82 5.02 -14.55
CA GLN A 282 1.89 5.98 -15.16
C GLN A 282 2.57 6.99 -16.09
N ASP A 283 3.86 7.24 -15.91
CA ASP A 283 4.63 8.17 -16.74
C ASP A 283 5.26 7.49 -17.97
N PHE A 284 5.12 6.17 -18.12
CA PHE A 284 5.54 5.50 -19.35
C PHE A 284 4.57 5.81 -20.49
N GLU A 285 5.11 6.37 -21.56
CA GLU A 285 4.41 6.55 -22.81
C GLU A 285 4.11 5.16 -23.43
N MET A 286 2.86 4.70 -23.36
CA MET A 286 2.37 3.71 -24.32
C MET A 286 1.53 4.46 -25.36
N ASN A 287 2.09 4.65 -26.54
CA ASN A 287 1.29 5.08 -27.68
C ASN A 287 0.46 3.88 -28.15
N ASP A 288 -0.86 4.04 -28.25
CA ASP A 288 -1.74 3.05 -28.89
C ASP A 288 -1.52 2.98 -30.42
N ASP A 289 -0.69 3.88 -30.96
CA ASP A 289 -0.35 3.98 -32.38
C ASP A 289 0.79 3.02 -32.76
N LEU A 290 0.57 1.71 -32.57
CA LEU A 290 1.41 0.67 -33.21
C LEU A 290 1.02 0.57 -34.69
N THR A 291 1.32 1.61 -35.47
CA THR A 291 1.00 1.65 -36.89
C THR A 291 2.13 1.02 -37.70
N LEU A 292 1.83 -0.12 -38.32
CA LEU A 292 2.68 -0.76 -39.33
C LEU A 292 2.66 0.09 -40.60
N LYS A 293 3.72 0.87 -40.86
CA LYS A 293 3.83 1.62 -42.10
C LYS A 293 4.47 0.75 -43.18
N VAL A 294 3.63 0.27 -44.09
CA VAL A 294 4.03 -0.48 -45.29
C VAL A 294 4.06 0.50 -46.46
N THR A 295 5.25 0.81 -46.97
CA THR A 295 5.39 1.65 -48.17
C THR A 295 6.08 0.88 -49.29
N PRO A 296 5.56 0.92 -50.52
CA PRO A 296 6.29 0.39 -51.68
C PRO A 296 7.56 1.23 -51.87
N THR A 297 8.70 0.56 -51.99
CA THR A 297 10.00 1.18 -52.22
C THR A 297 10.67 0.54 -53.42
N ILE A 298 11.50 1.32 -54.12
CA ILE A 298 12.37 0.77 -55.17
C ILE A 298 13.67 0.37 -54.48
N ILE A 299 14.07 -0.90 -54.57
CA ILE A 299 15.34 -1.38 -54.03
C ILE A 299 16.40 -1.14 -55.10
N SER A 300 17.33 -0.22 -54.85
CA SER A 300 18.48 0.03 -55.73
C SER A 300 19.51 -1.10 -55.58
N PRO A 301 20.20 -1.52 -56.66
CA PRO A 301 21.18 -2.63 -56.60
C PRO A 301 22.40 -2.35 -55.71
N TYR A 302 22.63 -1.10 -55.33
CA TYR A 302 23.67 -0.71 -54.36
C TYR A 302 23.03 -0.53 -52.98
N ASN A 303 22.82 -1.64 -52.27
CA ASN A 303 22.39 -1.60 -50.88
C ASN A 303 23.59 -1.19 -49.99
N GLU A 304 23.98 0.08 -50.07
CA GLU A 304 24.89 0.68 -49.09
C GLU A 304 24.08 0.85 -47.80
N TYR A 305 24.54 0.19 -46.73
CA TYR A 305 23.88 0.17 -45.41
C TYR A 305 23.74 1.63 -44.91
N ILE A 306 22.61 2.29 -45.14
CA ILE A 306 22.37 3.64 -44.62
C ILE A 306 22.06 3.52 -43.12
N PRO A 307 22.90 4.05 -42.21
CA PRO A 307 22.59 4.05 -40.78
C PRO A 307 21.40 4.98 -40.51
N GLN A 308 20.56 4.60 -39.55
CA GLN A 308 19.23 5.15 -39.26
C GLN A 308 19.16 6.64 -38.84
N TYR A 309 20.25 7.40 -38.94
CA TYR A 309 20.39 8.71 -38.29
C TYR A 309 20.47 9.93 -39.22
N ASN A 310 20.33 9.79 -40.54
CA ASN A 310 20.45 10.96 -41.42
C ASN A 310 19.46 10.94 -42.59
N GLU A 311 18.31 11.58 -42.40
CA GLU A 311 17.27 11.76 -43.42
C GLU A 311 17.52 12.98 -44.34
N TYR A 312 18.66 13.68 -44.22
CA TYR A 312 18.96 14.91 -45.00
C TYR A 312 20.30 14.92 -45.75
N ALA A 313 20.96 13.77 -45.93
CA ALA A 313 22.19 13.73 -46.72
C ALA A 313 21.88 13.81 -48.23
N ILE A 314 21.87 15.03 -48.76
CA ILE A 314 21.97 15.30 -50.20
C ILE A 314 23.29 14.68 -50.67
N ALA A 315 23.22 13.65 -51.51
CA ALA A 315 24.40 13.00 -52.07
C ALA A 315 25.20 14.02 -52.90
N SER A 316 26.42 14.33 -52.46
CA SER A 316 27.34 15.21 -53.18
C SER A 316 27.86 14.50 -54.43
N PRO A 317 27.78 15.09 -55.65
CA PRO A 317 28.09 14.39 -56.89
C PRO A 317 29.58 14.53 -57.21
N ALA A 318 30.47 13.89 -56.44
CA ALA A 318 31.87 13.73 -56.84
C ALA A 318 32.65 12.78 -55.92
N ARG A 319 32.51 11.47 -56.11
CA ARG A 319 33.62 10.53 -55.88
C ARG A 319 33.38 9.21 -56.58
N SER A 320 34.12 8.97 -57.65
CA SER A 320 34.27 7.67 -58.28
C SER A 320 35.08 6.76 -57.37
N VAL A 321 34.43 5.80 -56.71
CA VAL A 321 35.10 4.66 -56.06
C VAL A 321 34.83 3.44 -56.96
N PRO A 322 35.85 2.64 -57.33
CA PRO A 322 35.69 1.54 -58.27
C PRO A 322 34.89 0.38 -57.66
N PRO A 323 34.24 -0.47 -58.48
CA PRO A 323 33.30 -1.46 -57.98
C PRO A 323 34.07 -2.66 -57.40
N MET A 324 33.95 -2.89 -56.10
CA MET A 324 34.21 -4.22 -55.54
C MET A 324 32.95 -5.06 -55.68
N SER A 325 32.98 -5.95 -56.67
CA SER A 325 32.00 -7.01 -56.88
C SER A 325 32.14 -8.06 -55.78
N PHE A 326 31.16 -8.14 -54.88
CA PHE A 326 30.87 -9.35 -54.12
C PHE A 326 29.37 -9.39 -53.77
N GLY A 327 28.66 -10.39 -54.28
CA GLY A 327 27.27 -10.69 -53.91
C GLY A 327 26.25 -10.20 -54.92
N MET A 328 26.07 -10.96 -55.99
CA MET A 328 25.05 -10.80 -57.01
C MET A 328 23.66 -10.68 -56.38
N GLY A 329 22.90 -9.68 -56.83
CA GLY A 329 21.59 -9.33 -56.30
C GLY A 329 20.53 -10.38 -56.59
N ALA A 330 19.69 -10.66 -55.60
CA ALA A 330 18.46 -11.45 -55.76
C ALA A 330 17.32 -10.64 -56.43
N PHE A 331 17.60 -9.42 -56.85
CA PHE A 331 16.62 -8.42 -57.23
C PHE A 331 17.18 -7.67 -58.46
N GLY A 332 16.52 -7.80 -59.62
CA GLY A 332 16.93 -7.13 -60.86
C GLY A 332 16.86 -5.61 -60.77
N ASP A 333 17.40 -4.90 -61.77
CA ASP A 333 17.72 -3.45 -61.81
C ASP A 333 16.61 -2.47 -61.37
N ASN A 334 15.38 -2.93 -61.10
CA ASN A 334 14.28 -2.14 -60.55
C ASN A 334 13.33 -3.01 -59.69
N ALA A 335 13.85 -3.71 -58.69
CA ALA A 335 12.99 -4.53 -57.84
C ALA A 335 12.07 -3.69 -56.95
N ILE A 336 10.78 -4.02 -56.99
CA ILE A 336 9.77 -3.42 -56.14
C ILE A 336 9.82 -4.15 -54.80
N GLY A 337 10.21 -3.43 -53.75
CA GLY A 337 10.29 -3.91 -52.38
C GLY A 337 9.19 -3.34 -51.51
N ILE A 338 8.95 -3.99 -50.38
CA ILE A 338 8.09 -3.47 -49.31
C ILE A 338 9.00 -3.06 -48.15
N LYS A 339 9.02 -1.76 -47.82
CA LYS A 339 9.64 -1.27 -46.60
C LYS A 339 8.61 -1.36 -45.48
N VAL A 340 8.92 -2.15 -44.45
CA VAL A 340 8.13 -2.24 -43.23
C VAL A 340 8.83 -1.42 -42.15
N GLY A 341 8.22 -0.32 -41.73
CA GLY A 341 8.67 0.47 -40.58
C GLY A 341 7.70 0.30 -39.41
N LEU A 342 8.25 0.01 -38.23
CA LEU A 342 7.50 0.08 -36.97
C LEU A 342 7.83 1.43 -36.31
N ARG A 343 6.80 2.19 -35.93
CA ARG A 343 6.92 3.31 -34.98
C ARG A 343 6.47 2.81 -33.61
N PHE A 344 7.22 3.18 -32.58
CA PHE A 344 6.93 2.89 -31.18
C PHE A 344 6.74 4.23 -30.47
#